data_AF-A0A4V1ZXQ6-F1
#
_entry.id   AF-A0A4V1ZXQ6-F1
#
_cell.length_a   1.000
_cell.length_b   1.000
_cell.length_c   1.000
_cell.angle_alpha   90.00
_cell.angle_beta   90.00
_cell.angle_gamma   90.00
#
_symmetry.space_group_name_H-M   'P 1'
#
loop_
_entity.id
_entity.type
_entity.pdbx_description
1 polymer ?
#
loop_
_entity_poly.entity_id
_entity_poly.type
_entity_poly.pdbx_seq_one_letter_code
_entity_poly.pdbx_strand_id
1 'polypeptide(L)'
;MTQIPGPIVSTSGGVSNDTSRLASKENLEAAGQRFEAIFVGMMLKSMRSASLGEGLFDNKASQQFRDMQDDKLAQSMSTHTPLGIGKAMTEFLARAAGTEETAPATAAPEGSKTP
;
A
#
# COMPACT_ATOMS: atom_id res chain seq x y z
N MET A 1 -19.71 -51.56 -7.33
CA MET A 1 -18.63 -50.58 -7.51
C MET A 1 -19.19 -49.19 -7.24
N THR A 2 -19.14 -48.74 -5.98
CA THR A 2 -19.56 -47.38 -5.58
C THR A 2 -18.29 -46.60 -5.27
N GLN A 3 -17.97 -45.59 -6.07
CA GLN A 3 -16.88 -44.67 -5.79
C GLN A 3 -17.47 -43.32 -5.40
N ILE A 4 -17.21 -42.93 -4.16
CA ILE A 4 -17.59 -41.65 -3.56
C ILE A 4 -16.57 -40.60 -4.04
N PRO A 5 -16.98 -39.48 -4.66
CA PRO A 5 -16.07 -38.37 -4.91
C PRO A 5 -15.72 -37.67 -3.58
N GLY A 6 -14.42 -37.57 -3.31
CA GLY A 6 -13.88 -36.91 -2.12
C GLY A 6 -14.16 -35.40 -2.10
N PRO A 7 -13.94 -34.75 -0.95
CA PRO A 7 -14.28 -33.35 -0.76
C PRO A 7 -13.44 -32.46 -1.68
N ILE A 8 -14.13 -31.67 -2.51
CA ILE A 8 -13.54 -30.56 -3.25
C ILE A 8 -13.04 -29.52 -2.24
N VAL A 9 -11.72 -29.32 -2.16
CA VAL A 9 -11.16 -28.21 -1.37
C VAL A 9 -11.56 -26.92 -2.09
N SER A 10 -12.49 -26.19 -1.49
CA SER A 10 -12.88 -24.86 -1.96
C SER A 10 -11.75 -23.90 -1.62
N THR A 11 -10.90 -23.58 -2.60
CA THR A 11 -10.00 -22.44 -2.49
C THR A 11 -10.82 -21.16 -2.68
N SER A 12 -11.53 -20.75 -1.62
CA SER A 12 -12.03 -19.39 -1.54
C SER A 12 -10.83 -18.49 -1.28
N GLY A 13 -10.25 -17.98 -2.37
CA GLY A 13 -9.21 -16.96 -2.37
C GLY A 13 -9.71 -15.66 -1.75
N GLY A 14 -9.75 -15.62 -0.42
CA GLY A 14 -9.77 -14.39 0.34
C GLY A 14 -8.39 -13.74 0.26
N VAL A 15 -8.36 -12.43 0.06
CA VAL A 15 -7.14 -11.63 0.20
C VAL A 15 -6.65 -11.80 1.65
N SER A 16 -5.68 -12.68 1.87
CA SER A 16 -5.11 -12.86 3.21
C SER A 16 -4.41 -11.58 3.62
N ASN A 17 -4.90 -10.93 4.67
CA ASN A 17 -4.27 -9.78 5.36
C ASN A 17 -3.01 -10.20 6.14
N ASP A 18 -2.18 -11.07 5.55
CA ASP A 18 -0.98 -11.60 6.19
C ASP A 18 0.13 -10.54 6.14
N THR A 19 0.07 -9.60 7.10
CA THR A 19 1.04 -8.51 7.28
C THR A 19 2.42 -9.03 7.65
N SER A 20 2.57 -10.32 7.95
CA SER A 20 3.85 -10.98 8.25
C SER A 20 4.86 -10.84 7.10
N ARG A 21 4.41 -10.82 5.84
CA ARG A 21 5.29 -10.59 4.66
C ARG A 21 5.80 -9.16 4.58
N LEU A 22 5.05 -8.22 5.16
CA LEU A 22 5.39 -6.82 5.32
C LEU A 22 6.22 -6.56 6.59
N ALA A 23 6.53 -7.57 7.42
CA ALA A 23 7.25 -7.36 8.67
C ALA A 23 8.73 -6.99 8.46
N SER A 24 9.30 -7.29 7.28
CA SER A 24 10.66 -6.88 6.95
C SER A 24 10.66 -5.45 6.43
N LYS A 25 11.48 -4.59 7.04
CA LYS A 25 11.67 -3.19 6.66
C LYS A 25 11.90 -3.01 5.16
N GLU A 26 12.68 -3.90 4.54
CA GLU A 26 12.96 -3.88 3.11
C GLU A 26 11.73 -4.16 2.23
N ASN A 27 10.84 -5.06 2.67
CA ASN A 27 9.56 -5.31 1.97
C ASN A 27 8.60 -4.13 2.10
N LEU A 28 8.60 -3.43 3.25
CA LEU A 28 7.84 -2.21 3.43
C LEU A 28 8.37 -1.11 2.51
N GLU A 29 9.68 -0.87 2.48
CA GLU A 29 10.29 0.12 1.60
C GLU A 29 9.97 -0.15 0.12
N ALA A 30 10.10 -1.40 -0.33
CA ALA A 30 9.73 -1.78 -1.69
C ALA A 30 8.24 -1.61 -1.99
N ALA A 31 7.36 -1.90 -1.02
CA ALA A 31 5.92 -1.66 -1.15
C ALA A 31 5.59 -0.15 -1.20
N GLY A 32 6.29 0.66 -0.40
CA GLY A 32 6.17 2.11 -0.39
C GLY A 32 6.54 2.72 -1.74
N GLN A 33 7.64 2.29 -2.34
CA GLN A 33 8.04 2.72 -3.69
C GLN A 33 6.96 2.37 -4.72
N ARG A 34 6.46 1.13 -4.72
CA ARG A 34 5.40 0.73 -5.68
C ARG A 34 4.13 1.54 -5.50
N PHE A 35 3.74 1.84 -4.26
CA PHE A 35 2.60 2.69 -3.97
C PHE A 35 2.81 4.13 -4.47
N GLU A 36 3.99 4.69 -4.23
CA GLU A 36 4.34 6.03 -4.68
C GLU A 36 4.34 6.13 -6.20
N ALA A 37 4.83 5.12 -6.92
CA ALA A 37 4.74 5.06 -8.38
C ALA A 37 3.27 5.12 -8.87
N ILE A 38 2.35 4.40 -8.24
CA ILE A 38 0.92 4.45 -8.58
C ILE A 38 0.37 5.85 -8.32
N PHE A 39 0.72 6.45 -7.18
CA PHE A 39 0.26 7.80 -6.83
C PHE A 39 0.77 8.86 -7.79
N VAL A 40 2.05 8.82 -8.15
CA VAL A 40 2.65 9.72 -9.16
C VAL A 40 1.96 9.52 -10.51
N GLY A 41 1.69 8.28 -10.92
CA GLY A 41 0.93 8.00 -12.14
C GLY A 41 -0.47 8.62 -12.11
N MET A 42 -1.20 8.50 -11.00
CA MET A 42 -2.51 9.14 -10.82
C MET A 42 -2.42 10.66 -10.85
N MET A 43 -1.38 11.25 -10.25
CA MET A 43 -1.13 12.68 -10.27
C MET A 43 -0.88 13.17 -11.70
N LEU A 44 0.03 12.53 -12.44
CA LEU A 44 0.35 12.86 -13.83
C LEU A 44 -0.90 12.76 -14.72
N LYS A 45 -1.68 11.69 -14.56
CA LYS A 45 -2.94 11.49 -15.26
C LYS A 45 -3.97 12.57 -14.94
N SER A 46 -4.07 12.97 -13.67
CA SER A 46 -5.00 14.02 -13.23
C SER A 46 -4.61 15.40 -13.78
N MET A 47 -3.31 15.74 -13.74
CA MET A 47 -2.79 16.99 -14.34
C MET A 47 -3.08 17.04 -15.84
N ARG A 48 -2.86 15.92 -16.53
CA ARG A 48 -3.13 15.79 -17.96
C ARG A 48 -4.63 15.90 -18.25
N SER A 49 -5.48 15.22 -17.48
CA SER A 49 -6.94 15.33 -17.60
C SER A 49 -7.44 16.75 -17.39
N ALA A 50 -6.80 17.53 -16.51
CA ALA A 50 -7.12 18.94 -16.29
C ALA A 50 -6.63 19.84 -17.44
N SER A 51 -5.57 19.45 -18.16
CA SER A 51 -5.00 20.19 -19.29
C SER A 51 -5.72 19.93 -20.62
N LEU A 52 -6.61 18.93 -20.72
CA LEU A 52 -7.36 18.59 -21.94
C LEU A 52 -8.57 19.52 -22.15
N GLY A 53 -8.33 20.83 -22.08
CA GLY A 53 -9.17 21.80 -22.77
C GLY A 53 -8.92 21.66 -24.26
N GLU A 54 -9.85 20.98 -24.95
CA GLU A 54 -9.90 20.80 -26.41
C GLU A 54 -8.88 19.80 -27.01
N GLY A 55 -9.37 18.62 -27.40
CA GLY A 55 -8.52 17.56 -27.96
C GLY A 55 -9.24 16.70 -29.00
N LEU A 56 -9.80 17.33 -30.04
CA LEU A 56 -10.43 16.67 -31.20
C LEU A 56 -9.47 15.75 -31.99
N PHE A 57 -8.18 15.73 -31.65
CA PHE A 57 -7.12 14.98 -32.32
C PHE A 57 -6.47 13.86 -31.49
N ASP A 58 -6.93 13.60 -30.25
CA ASP A 58 -6.39 12.50 -29.45
C ASP A 58 -7.06 11.19 -29.85
N ASN A 59 -6.27 10.21 -30.29
CA ASN A 59 -6.78 8.90 -30.69
C ASN A 59 -6.46 7.85 -29.60
N LYS A 60 -7.14 6.70 -29.64
CA LYS A 60 -6.94 5.66 -28.62
C LYS A 60 -5.49 5.14 -28.58
N ALA A 61 -4.79 5.09 -29.71
CA ALA A 61 -3.42 4.62 -29.77
C ALA A 61 -2.42 5.62 -29.14
N SER A 62 -2.61 6.93 -29.36
CA SER A 62 -1.80 7.97 -28.71
C SER A 62 -2.03 8.00 -27.21
N GLN A 63 -3.28 7.78 -26.75
CA GLN A 63 -3.58 7.64 -25.32
C GLN A 63 -2.85 6.45 -24.70
N GLN A 64 -2.92 5.27 -25.31
CA GLN A 64 -2.23 4.09 -24.75
C GLN A 64 -0.70 4.25 -24.73
N PHE A 65 -0.12 4.86 -25.75
CA PHE A 65 1.32 5.14 -25.76
C PHE A 65 1.71 6.12 -24.64
N ARG A 66 0.89 7.16 -24.41
CA ARG A 66 1.09 8.13 -23.33
C ARG A 66 0.91 7.49 -21.96
N ASP A 67 -0.09 6.63 -21.78
CA ASP A 67 -0.30 5.88 -20.54
C ASP A 67 0.96 5.05 -20.21
N MET A 68 1.52 4.31 -21.19
CA MET A 68 2.76 3.57 -20.97
C MET A 68 3.97 4.47 -20.67
N GLN A 69 4.06 5.64 -21.29
CA GLN A 69 5.11 6.61 -21.01
C GLN A 69 4.99 7.14 -19.57
N ASP A 70 3.77 7.49 -19.15
CA ASP A 70 3.49 8.00 -17.81
C ASP A 70 3.78 6.92 -16.75
N ASP A 71 3.48 5.63 -17.03
CA ASP A 71 3.84 4.51 -16.15
C ASP A 71 5.36 4.37 -15.96
N LYS A 72 6.13 4.46 -17.05
CA LYS A 72 7.60 4.41 -16.98
C LYS A 72 8.18 5.62 -16.26
N LEU A 73 7.61 6.79 -16.50
CA LEU A 73 8.00 8.02 -15.83
C LEU A 73 7.73 7.92 -14.32
N ALA A 74 6.54 7.48 -13.93
CA ALA A 74 6.15 7.34 -12.54
C ALA A 74 7.03 6.32 -11.78
N GLN A 75 7.37 5.20 -12.42
CA GLN A 75 8.31 4.22 -11.87
C GLN A 75 9.72 4.80 -11.67
N SER A 76 10.21 5.57 -12.64
CA SER A 76 11.50 6.26 -12.56
C SER A 76 11.51 7.31 -11.45
N MET A 77 10.47 8.14 -11.35
CA MET A 77 10.34 9.18 -10.32
C MET A 77 10.26 8.56 -8.92
N SER A 78 9.53 7.47 -8.74
CA SER A 78 9.48 6.76 -7.46
C SER A 78 10.85 6.24 -7.01
N THR A 79 11.77 5.95 -7.94
CA THR A 79 13.10 5.41 -7.62
C THR A 79 14.13 6.52 -7.42
N HIS A 80 14.12 7.54 -8.27
CA HIS A 80 15.17 8.57 -8.33
C HIS A 80 14.80 9.88 -7.64
N THR A 81 13.51 10.18 -7.48
CA THR A 81 13.03 11.43 -6.88
C THR A 81 11.75 11.16 -6.08
N PRO A 82 11.83 10.37 -5.00
CA PRO A 82 10.68 10.10 -4.16
C PRO A 82 10.20 11.41 -3.50
N LEU A 83 8.91 11.68 -3.61
CA LEU A 83 8.18 12.74 -2.91
C LEU A 83 7.99 12.41 -1.42
N GLY A 84 8.19 11.14 -1.03
CA GLY A 84 8.16 10.66 0.35
C GLY A 84 6.80 10.14 0.79
N ILE A 85 5.82 10.08 -0.11
CA ILE A 85 4.47 9.60 0.18
C ILE A 85 4.49 8.09 0.46
N GLY A 86 5.27 7.32 -0.31
CA GLY A 86 5.45 5.89 -0.09
C GLY A 86 6.07 5.60 1.27
N LYS A 87 7.09 6.37 1.64
CA LYS A 87 7.75 6.26 2.95
C LYS A 87 6.79 6.57 4.10
N ALA A 88 6.07 7.69 4.05
CA ALA A 88 5.11 8.06 5.09
C ALA A 88 4.01 7.00 5.28
N MET A 89 3.51 6.40 4.20
CA MET A 89 2.56 5.30 4.26
C MET A 89 3.15 4.06 4.95
N THR A 90 4.38 3.69 4.59
CA THR A 90 5.04 2.51 5.18
C THR A 90 5.36 2.71 6.66
N GLU A 91 5.73 3.91 7.08
CA GLU A 91 5.95 4.26 8.48
C GLU A 91 4.63 4.20 9.27
N PHE A 92 3.54 4.73 8.70
CA PHE A 92 2.21 4.62 9.29
C PHE A 92 1.79 3.15 9.46
N LEU A 93 1.99 2.32 8.43
CA LEU A 93 1.63 0.91 8.48
C LEU A 93 2.53 0.11 9.44
N ALA A 94 3.84 0.40 9.48
CA ALA A 94 4.77 -0.20 10.43
C ALA A 94 4.40 0.15 11.87
N ARG A 95 4.00 1.41 12.12
CA ARG A 95 3.50 1.84 13.43
C ARG A 95 2.19 1.15 13.81
N ALA A 96 1.28 0.97 12.85
CA ALA A 96 0.01 0.29 13.07
C ALA A 96 0.17 -1.23 13.27
N ALA A 97 1.16 -1.85 12.61
CA ALA A 97 1.50 -3.26 12.78
C ALA A 97 2.30 -3.52 14.08
N GLY A 98 3.06 -2.53 14.54
CA GLY A 98 3.81 -2.54 15.80
C GLY A 98 2.99 -2.11 17.02
N THR A 99 1.67 -2.31 17.02
CA THR A 99 0.88 -2.16 18.25
C THR A 99 1.19 -3.32 19.21
N GLU A 100 2.32 -3.22 19.90
CA GLU A 100 2.47 -3.71 21.26
C GLU A 100 2.13 -2.59 22.24
N GLU A 101 1.25 -2.92 23.18
CA GLU A 101 1.54 -2.83 24.61
C GLU A 101 2.16 -1.52 25.12
N THR A 102 1.31 -0.52 25.32
CA THR A 102 1.43 0.30 26.54
C THR A 102 0.33 -0.09 27.50
N ALA A 103 0.52 -1.21 28.18
CA ALA A 103 -0.08 -1.45 29.49
C ALA A 103 1.03 -1.92 30.43
N PRO A 104 1.31 -1.19 31.51
CA PRO A 104 1.45 -1.79 32.80
C PRO A 104 0.09 -1.74 33.49
N ALA A 105 -0.50 -2.91 33.70
CA ALA A 105 -1.52 -3.07 34.72
C ALA A 105 -0.88 -2.81 36.11
N THR A 106 -1.48 -1.85 36.82
CA THR A 106 -1.81 -1.90 38.26
C THR A 106 -0.72 -2.26 39.27
N ALA A 107 -0.38 -1.29 40.12
CA ALA A 107 -0.18 -1.51 41.56
C ALA A 107 -0.51 -0.23 42.35
N ALA A 108 -1.80 0.00 42.59
CA ALA A 108 -2.23 0.57 43.86
C ALA A 108 -2.41 -0.61 44.84
N PRO A 109 -1.84 -0.51 46.04
CA PRO A 109 -2.70 -0.57 47.20
C PRO A 109 -2.39 0.53 48.21
N GLU A 110 -3.43 0.93 48.94
CA GLU A 110 -3.45 1.85 50.06
C GLU A 110 -2.38 1.55 51.14
N GLY A 111 -1.91 2.62 51.78
CA GLY A 111 -1.07 2.58 52.96
C GLY A 111 -1.21 3.86 53.77
N SER A 112 -2.40 4.09 54.34
CA SER A 112 -2.61 5.07 55.40
C SER A 112 -1.83 4.66 56.66
N LYS A 113 -0.77 5.40 57.01
CA LYS A 113 -0.31 5.48 58.41
C LYS A 113 0.48 6.77 58.68
N THR A 114 -0.06 7.51 59.64
CA THR A 114 0.40 8.74 60.31
C THR A 114 1.78 8.60 60.98
N PRO A 115 2.39 9.72 61.39
CA PRO A 115 2.37 10.06 62.82
C PRO A 115 1.54 11.30 63.17
#